data_AF-A0A1H9QB34-F1
#
_entry.id   AF-A0A1H9QB34-F1
#
_cell.length_a   1.000
_cell.length_b   1.000
_cell.length_c   1.000
_cell.angle_alpha   90.00
_cell.angle_beta   90.00
_cell.angle_gamma   90.00
#
_symmetry.space_group_name_H-M   'P 1'
#
loop_
_entity.id
_entity.type
_entity.pdbx_description
1 polymer ?
#
loop_
_entity_poly.entity_id
_entity_poly.type
_entity_poly.pdbx_seq_one_letter_code
_entity_poly.pdbx_strand_id
1 'polypeptide(L)' 'MGGESPISYMVMSQYARDHGLTLDEFEHFRRFIGVLDGVHLEIEAQKAKASKTSG' A
#
# COMPACT_ATOMS: atom_id res chain seq x y z
N MET A 1 15.38 5.46 -10.97
CA MET A 1 15.06 4.20 -10.26
C MET A 1 13.80 4.45 -9.44
N GLY A 2 12.64 4.37 -10.07
CA GLY A 2 11.34 4.52 -9.41
C GLY A 2 10.78 3.15 -9.13
N GLY A 3 10.77 2.74 -7.86
CA GLY A 3 9.95 1.63 -7.41
C GLY A 3 8.61 2.17 -6.93
N GLU A 4 7.59 1.33 -6.90
CA GLU A 4 6.35 1.68 -6.22
C GLU A 4 6.61 1.94 -4.74
N SER A 5 5.82 2.85 -4.17
CA SER A 5 5.90 3.28 -2.78
C SER A 5 4.61 2.88 -2.05
N PRO A 6 4.65 2.71 -0.71
CA PRO A 6 3.46 2.40 0.04
C PRO A 6 2.33 3.41 -0.18
N ILE A 7 1.09 2.93 -0.04
CA ILE A 7 -0.11 3.75 -0.05
C ILE A 7 0.01 4.81 1.05
N SER A 8 -0.12 6.08 0.67
CA SER A 8 0.02 7.19 1.59
C SER A 8 -1.09 7.21 2.64
N TYR A 9 -0.72 7.55 3.88
CA TYR A 9 -1.66 7.82 4.96
C TYR A 9 -2.73 8.84 4.57
N MET A 10 -2.36 9.88 3.81
CA MET A 10 -3.28 10.93 3.39
C MET A 10 -4.41 10.39 2.51
N VAL A 11 -4.12 9.42 1.64
CA VAL A 11 -5.11 8.77 0.77
C VAL A 11 -6.09 7.95 1.60
N MET A 12 -5.56 7.15 2.53
CA MET A 12 -6.40 6.35 3.44
C MET A 12 -7.25 7.25 4.34
N SER A 13 -6.70 8.36 4.84
CA SER A 13 -7.40 9.33 5.68
C SER A 13 -8.48 10.10 4.92
N GLN A 14 -8.25 10.41 3.64
CA GLN A 14 -9.26 11.01 2.78
C GLN A 14 -10.42 10.03 2.55
N TYR A 15 -10.13 8.78 2.16
CA TYR A 15 -11.14 7.74 2.02
C TYR A 15 -11.95 7.55 3.31
N ALA A 16 -11.30 7.53 4.47
CA ALA A 16 -11.98 7.39 5.75
C ALA A 16 -13.01 8.51 6.01
N ARG A 17 -12.63 9.76 5.73
CA ARG A 17 -13.52 10.91 5.87
C ARG A 17 -14.68 10.87 4.88
N ASP A 18 -14.42 10.50 3.64
CA ASP A 18 -15.43 10.45 2.58
C ASP A 18 -16.48 9.36 2.83
N HIS A 19 -16.10 8.29 3.54
CA HIS A 19 -16.96 7.16 3.85
C HIS A 19 -17.50 7.18 5.30
N GLY A 20 -17.20 8.21 6.08
CA GLY A 20 -17.71 8.36 7.45
C GLY A 20 -17.19 7.30 8.42
N LEU A 21 -15.99 6.75 8.17
CA LEU A 21 -15.34 5.78 9.05
C LEU A 21 -15.03 6.44 10.40
N THR A 22 -15.38 5.75 11.48
CA THR A 22 -14.94 6.11 12.83
C THR A 22 -13.43 5.91 12.98
N LEU A 23 -12.85 6.44 14.07
CA LEU A 23 -11.42 6.29 14.34
C LEU A 23 -11.00 4.81 14.43
N ASP A 24 -11.78 4.00 15.15
CA ASP A 24 -11.49 2.57 15.33
C ASP A 24 -11.60 1.79 14.02
N GLU A 25 -12.60 2.09 13.19
CA GLU A 25 -12.74 1.47 11.86
C GLU A 25 -11.60 1.90 10.93
N PHE A 26 -11.19 3.17 10.99
CA PHE A 26 -10.06 3.67 10.22
C PHE A 26 -8.75 2.98 10.64
N GLU A 27 -8.54 2.73 11.93
CA GLU A 27 -7.37 1.98 12.38
C GLU A 27 -7.34 0.54 11.82
N HIS A 28 -8.48 -0.16 11.86
CA HIS A 28 -8.58 -1.51 11.30
C HIS A 28 -8.36 -1.50 9.78
N PHE A 29 -8.99 -0.56 9.07
CA PHE A 29 -8.82 -0.37 7.64
C PHE A 29 -7.35 -0.12 7.29
N ARG A 30 -6.68 0.81 7.98
CA ARG A 30 -5.27 1.13 7.74
C ARG A 30 -4.35 -0.07 7.96
N ARG A 31 -4.58 -0.87 9.01
CA ARG A 31 -3.80 -2.07 9.28
C ARG A 31 -4.00 -3.11 8.17
N PHE A 32 -5.24 -3.33 7.74
CA PHE A 32 -5.56 -4.25 6.67
C PHE A 32 -4.91 -3.84 5.33
N ILE A 33 -5.06 -2.58 4.93
CA ILE A 33 -4.44 -2.04 3.72
C ILE A 33 -2.92 -2.14 3.78
N GLY A 34 -2.30 -1.85 4.93
CA GLY A 34 -0.85 -1.97 5.11
C GLY A 34 -0.32 -3.39 4.86
N VAL A 35 -1.09 -4.43 5.21
CA VAL A 35 -0.71 -5.82 4.93
C VAL A 35 -0.77 -6.11 3.43
N LEU A 36 -1.85 -5.69 2.75
CA LEU A 36 -2.01 -5.91 1.31
C LEU A 36 -0.95 -5.17 0.50
N ASP A 37 -0.70 -3.92 0.86
CA ASP A 37 0.28 -3.05 0.22
C ASP A 37 1.71 -3.59 0.40
N GLY A 38 2.05 -4.08 1.60
CA GLY A 38 3.34 -4.75 1.84
C GLY A 38 3.57 -5.95 0.91
N VAL A 39 2.58 -6.84 0.79
CA VAL A 39 2.66 -8.00 -0.11
C VAL A 39 2.81 -7.56 -1.57
N HIS A 40 2.08 -6.52 -1.99
CA HIS A 40 2.18 -6.00 -3.35
C HIS A 40 3.59 -5.46 -3.66
N LEU A 41 4.14 -4.65 -2.77
CA LEU A 41 5.48 -4.08 -2.93
C LEU A 41 6.57 -5.17 -2.96
N GLU A 42 6.41 -6.24 -2.19
CA GLU A 42 7.32 -7.39 -2.25
C GLU A 42 7.28 -8.08 -3.62
N ILE A 43 6.08 -8.29 -4.17
CA ILE A 43 5.90 -8.88 -5.51
C ILE A 43 6.51 -7.99 -6.59
N GLU A 44 6.27 -6.68 -6.55
CA GLU A 44 6.86 -5.74 -7.53
C GLU A 44 8.37 -5.65 -7.39
N ALA A 45 8.90 -5.70 -6.17
CA ALA A 45 10.34 -5.78 -5.94
C ALA A 45 10.95 -7.06 -6.53
N GLN A 46 10.26 -8.20 -6.43
CA GLN A 46 10.69 -9.45 -7.05
C GLN A 46 10.67 -9.38 -8.58
N LYS A 47 9.61 -8.82 -9.18
CA LYS A 47 9.51 -8.61 -10.63
C LYS A 47 10.62 -7.69 -11.14
N ALA A 48 10.87 -6.58 -10.44
CA ALA A 48 11.92 -5.63 -10.80
C ALA A 48 13.34 -6.22 -10.68
N LYS A 49 13.55 -7.18 -9.78
CA LYS A 49 14.81 -7.94 -9.72
C LYS A 49 14.93 -8.90 -10.91
N ALA A 50 13.88 -9.67 -11.20
CA ALA A 50 13.87 -10.61 -12.32
C ALA A 50 14.08 -9.94 -13.69
N SER A 51 13.51 -8.74 -13.89
CA SER A 51 13.68 -7.99 -15.14
C SER A 51 15.10 -7.45 -15.34
N LYS A 52 15.82 -7.15 -14.25
CA LYS A 52 17.22 -6.68 -14.31
C LYS A 52 18.25 -7.79 -14.51
N THR A 53 17.90 -9.05 -14.23
CA THR A 53 18.81 -10.19 -14.41
C THR A 53 18.71 -10.81 -15.82
N SER A 54 17.70 -10.44 -16.60
CA SER A 54 17.41 -11.02 -17.92
C SER A 54 17.83 -10.16 -19.11
N GLY A 55 18.49 -9.02 -18.88
CA GLY A 55 19.00 -8.11 -19.91
C GLY A 55 20.45 -7.75 -19.63
#